data_AF-A0A2U2M8K2-F1
#
_entry.id   AF-A0A2U2M8K2-F1
#
_cell.length_a   1.000
_cell.length_b   1.000
_cell.length_c   1.000
_cell.angle_alpha   90.00
_cell.angle_beta   90.00
_cell.angle_gamma   90.00
#
_symmetry.space_group_name_H-M   'P 1'
#
loop_
_entity.id
_entity.type
_entity.pdbx_description
1 polymer ?
#
loop_
_entity_poly.entity_id
_entity_poly.type
_entity_poly.pdbx_seq_one_letter_code
_entity_poly.pdbx_strand_id
1 'polypeptide(L)'
;MKIIDEFNTTSDLGGVLIGNTDWQVLVPNGYGDGTTKVHIIEFKDFEEELEYVKGKEKYVRDRENGKNYFWYFTVVKGYFGIYPYDAYKTKSELLKPMKVLKGEYSIYYYEQHVYFMTY
;
A
#
# COMPACT_ATOMS: atom_id res chain seq x y z
N MET A 1 -4.84 -0.19 17.13
CA MET A 1 -4.88 0.15 15.69
C MET A 1 -5.47 1.53 15.46
N LYS A 2 -4.78 2.36 14.68
CA LYS A 2 -5.20 3.70 14.24
C LYS A 2 -4.96 3.83 12.72
N ILE A 3 -5.98 4.26 11.99
CA ILE A 3 -5.81 4.62 10.57
C ILE A 3 -5.20 6.02 10.53
N ILE A 4 -3.96 6.13 10.03
CA ILE A 4 -3.26 7.41 9.84
C ILE A 4 -3.85 8.15 8.64
N ASP A 5 -4.10 7.43 7.55
CA ASP A 5 -4.62 8.00 6.31
C ASP A 5 -5.27 6.92 5.43
N GLU A 6 -6.21 7.34 4.59
CA GLU A 6 -6.81 6.53 3.52
C GLU A 6 -7.09 7.41 2.31
N PHE A 7 -6.60 7.01 1.15
CA PHE A 7 -6.86 7.72 -0.11
C PHE A 7 -6.77 6.77 -1.30
N ASN A 8 -7.15 7.27 -2.48
CA ASN A 8 -7.08 6.52 -3.72
C ASN A 8 -5.97 7.06 -4.61
N THR A 9 -5.29 6.16 -5.32
CA THR A 9 -4.42 6.47 -6.45
C THR A 9 -4.94 5.73 -7.68
N THR A 10 -4.71 6.25 -8.87
CA THR A 10 -5.03 5.52 -10.12
C THR A 10 -3.72 5.26 -10.88
N SER A 11 -3.63 4.08 -11.49
CA SER A 11 -2.47 3.67 -12.29
C SER A 11 -2.89 2.71 -13.40
N ASP A 12 -2.49 3.03 -14.63
CA ASP A 12 -2.62 2.20 -15.83
C ASP A 12 -1.71 0.96 -15.76
N LEU A 13 -0.62 1.03 -14.98
CA LEU A 13 0.28 -0.11 -14.73
C LEU A 13 -0.19 -0.99 -13.56
N GLY A 14 -1.21 -0.57 -12.83
CA GLY A 14 -1.77 -1.31 -11.71
C GLY A 14 -0.88 -1.33 -10.47
N GLY A 15 -1.02 -0.32 -9.61
CA GLY A 15 -0.26 -0.26 -8.37
C GLY A 15 -0.17 1.12 -7.74
N VAL A 16 0.76 1.22 -6.78
CA VAL A 16 1.11 2.43 -6.03
C VAL A 16 2.60 2.66 -6.17
N LEU A 17 2.99 3.79 -6.75
CA LEU A 17 4.40 4.16 -6.88
C LEU A 17 4.90 4.73 -5.58
N ILE A 18 6.00 4.18 -5.07
CA ILE A 18 6.65 4.69 -3.87
C ILE A 18 8.13 4.94 -4.11
N GLY A 19 8.70 5.85 -3.33
CA GLY A 19 10.15 6.08 -3.31
C GLY A 19 10.53 7.53 -3.14
N ASN A 20 11.57 7.94 -3.85
CA ASN A 20 12.06 9.32 -3.86
C ASN A 20 12.65 9.65 -5.25
N THR A 21 13.55 10.64 -5.31
CA THR A 21 14.20 11.04 -6.56
C THR A 21 15.26 10.04 -7.04
N ASP A 22 15.80 9.23 -6.13
CA ASP A 22 16.94 8.35 -6.40
C ASP A 22 16.49 6.92 -6.72
N TRP A 23 15.33 6.51 -6.19
CA TRP A 23 14.75 5.20 -6.43
C TRP A 23 13.22 5.27 -6.41
N GLN A 24 12.60 4.41 -7.21
CA GLN A 24 11.16 4.23 -7.22
C GLN A 24 10.83 2.75 -7.42
N VAL A 25 9.76 2.28 -6.79
CA VAL A 25 9.21 0.94 -6.98
C VAL A 25 7.69 1.01 -7.07
N LEU A 26 7.14 0.23 -7.98
CA LEU A 26 5.69 0.08 -8.11
C LEU A 26 5.23 -1.07 -7.21
N VAL A 27 4.47 -0.75 -6.16
CA VAL A 27 3.82 -1.76 -5.33
C VAL A 27 2.59 -2.27 -6.09
N PRO A 28 2.46 -3.58 -6.33
CA PRO A 28 1.29 -4.13 -7.01
C PRO A 28 0.03 -3.95 -6.16
N ASN A 29 -1.11 -3.75 -6.81
CA ASN A 29 -2.41 -3.69 -6.12
C ASN A 29 -3.15 -5.05 -6.11
N GLY A 30 -2.62 -6.05 -6.82
CA GLY A 30 -3.19 -7.40 -6.91
C GLY A 30 -4.37 -7.57 -7.87
N TYR A 31 -4.69 -6.55 -8.69
CA TYR A 31 -5.77 -6.60 -9.68
C TYR A 31 -5.33 -6.14 -11.08
N GLY A 32 -4.33 -5.26 -11.17
CA GLY A 32 -3.88 -4.63 -12.41
C GLY A 32 -4.37 -3.19 -12.52
N ASP A 33 -4.54 -2.71 -13.76
CA ASP A 33 -4.98 -1.35 -14.08
C ASP A 33 -6.19 -0.91 -13.23
N GLY A 34 -6.14 0.34 -12.77
CA GLY A 34 -7.27 1.04 -12.23
C GLY A 34 -6.97 1.78 -10.93
N THR A 35 -8.02 1.97 -10.14
CA THR A 35 -7.94 2.68 -8.87
C THR A 35 -7.47 1.74 -7.78
N THR A 36 -6.44 2.15 -7.05
CA THR A 36 -5.92 1.48 -5.86
C THR A 36 -6.29 2.29 -4.63
N LYS A 37 -6.86 1.62 -3.62
CA LYS A 37 -7.09 2.22 -2.30
C LYS A 37 -5.87 2.00 -1.41
N VAL A 38 -5.27 3.08 -0.95
CA VAL A 38 -4.11 3.11 -0.07
C VAL A 38 -4.57 3.25 1.38
N HIS A 39 -4.04 2.38 2.24
CA HIS A 39 -4.29 2.36 3.69
C HIS A 39 -2.96 2.60 4.41
N ILE A 40 -2.94 3.52 5.37
CA ILE A 40 -1.77 3.76 6.22
C ILE A 40 -2.19 3.55 7.65
N ILE A 41 -1.66 2.52 8.29
CA ILE A 41 -2.16 2.00 9.56
C ILE A 41 -1.03 1.92 10.57
N GLU A 42 -1.29 2.43 11.77
CA GLU A 42 -0.42 2.36 12.94
C GLU A 42 -1.02 1.38 13.95
N PHE A 43 -0.23 0.38 14.33
CA PHE A 43 -0.53 -0.58 15.37
C PHE A 43 0.17 -0.17 16.67
N LYS A 44 -0.28 -0.75 17.79
CA LYS A 44 0.31 -0.50 19.11
C LYS A 44 1.67 -1.19 19.27
N ASP A 45 1.79 -2.37 18.69
CA ASP A 45 2.96 -3.23 18.74
C ASP A 45 2.87 -4.27 17.60
N PHE A 46 3.95 -5.04 17.44
CA PHE A 46 4.05 -6.10 16.43
C PHE A 46 2.97 -7.19 16.59
N GLU A 47 2.54 -7.51 17.81
CA GLU A 47 1.53 -8.56 18.02
C GLU A 47 0.17 -8.10 17.47
N GLU A 48 -0.21 -6.84 17.69
CA GLU A 48 -1.45 -6.28 17.12
C GLU A 48 -1.43 -6.27 15.57
N GLU A 49 -0.28 -5.94 14.95
CA GLU A 49 -0.12 -6.03 13.49
C GLU A 49 -0.26 -7.50 13.02
N LEU A 50 0.41 -8.43 13.69
CA LEU A 50 0.39 -9.84 13.33
C LEU A 50 -1.01 -10.45 13.44
N GLU A 51 -1.77 -10.11 14.48
CA GLU A 51 -3.17 -10.51 14.63
C GLU A 51 -4.04 -9.97 13.50
N TYR A 52 -3.83 -8.71 13.10
CA TYR A 52 -4.53 -8.10 11.97
C TYR A 52 -4.24 -8.83 10.65
N VAL A 53 -2.96 -9.11 10.35
CA VAL A 53 -2.53 -9.83 9.15
C VAL A 53 -3.14 -11.24 9.11
N LYS A 54 -3.04 -12.00 10.20
CA LYS A 54 -3.66 -13.34 10.30
C LYS A 54 -5.18 -13.29 10.11
N GLY A 55 -5.82 -12.27 10.68
CA GLY A 55 -7.26 -12.04 10.52
C GLY A 55 -7.65 -11.79 9.06
N LYS A 56 -6.85 -10.99 8.34
CA LYS A 56 -7.03 -10.74 6.90
C LYS A 56 -6.79 -12.00 6.07
N GLU A 57 -5.70 -12.73 6.31
CA GLU A 57 -5.41 -13.99 5.62
C GLU A 57 -6.54 -15.01 5.81
N LYS A 58 -7.08 -15.13 7.02
CA LYS A 58 -8.22 -16.00 7.32
C LYS A 58 -9.48 -15.55 6.57
N TYR A 59 -9.85 -14.28 6.67
CA TYR A 59 -11.03 -13.73 5.97
C TYR A 59 -10.93 -13.94 4.45
N VAL A 60 -9.74 -13.77 3.91
CA VAL A 60 -9.43 -13.96 2.49
C VAL A 60 -9.48 -15.44 2.09
N ARG A 61 -8.99 -16.36 2.94
CA ARG A 61 -9.09 -17.81 2.74
C ARG A 61 -10.53 -18.31 2.80
N ASP A 62 -11.33 -17.75 3.72
CA ASP A 62 -12.73 -18.12 3.92
C ASP A 62 -13.62 -17.65 2.75
N ARG A 63 -13.21 -16.61 2.02
CA ARG A 63 -13.98 -16.02 0.91
C ARG A 63 -14.15 -16.92 -0.31
N GLU A 64 -13.31 -17.93 -0.53
CA GLU A 64 -13.47 -18.99 -1.55
C GLU A 64 -12.25 -19.94 -1.43
N ASN A 65 -12.37 -21.27 -1.34
CA ASN A 65 -12.35 -22.20 -2.48
C ASN A 65 -11.67 -21.73 -3.80
N GLY A 66 -10.78 -20.73 -3.79
CA GLY A 66 -10.29 -20.11 -5.03
C GLY A 66 -9.27 -18.97 -4.97
N LYS A 67 -8.69 -18.61 -3.82
CA LYS A 67 -7.41 -17.88 -3.65
C LYS A 67 -7.25 -16.50 -4.32
N ASN A 68 -7.58 -15.46 -3.56
CA ASN A 68 -6.77 -14.24 -3.52
C ASN A 68 -5.95 -14.27 -2.21
N TYR A 69 -4.81 -13.60 -2.09
CA TYR A 69 -4.03 -13.59 -0.83
C TYR A 69 -3.76 -12.17 -0.38
N PHE A 70 -3.66 -11.98 0.94
CA PHE A 70 -3.09 -10.78 1.52
C PHE A 70 -1.57 -10.85 1.38
N TRP A 71 -1.06 -10.34 0.27
CA TRP A 71 0.33 -10.58 -0.12
C TRP A 71 1.26 -9.60 0.58
N TYR A 72 2.25 -10.14 1.29
CA TYR A 72 3.40 -9.35 1.69
C TYR A 72 4.22 -8.97 0.45
N PHE A 73 4.51 -7.69 0.31
CA PHE A 73 5.38 -7.18 -0.75
C PHE A 73 6.82 -7.02 -0.26
N THR A 74 7.02 -6.09 0.68
CA THR A 74 8.35 -5.79 1.25
C THR A 74 8.21 -4.92 2.50
N VAL A 75 9.33 -4.65 3.16
CA VAL A 75 9.46 -3.61 4.19
C VAL A 75 10.26 -2.46 3.60
N VAL A 76 9.75 -1.23 3.75
CA VAL A 76 10.47 -0.01 3.38
C VAL A 76 10.79 0.78 4.64
N LYS A 77 12.08 1.14 4.80
CA LYS A 77 12.58 1.91 5.93
C LYS A 77 13.08 3.28 5.47
N GLY A 78 12.92 4.29 6.32
CA GLY A 78 13.42 5.63 6.11
C GLY A 78 12.33 6.59 5.63
N TYR A 79 12.68 7.47 4.68
CA TYR A 79 11.82 8.55 4.19
C TYR A 79 11.49 8.34 2.72
N PHE A 80 10.20 8.20 2.41
CA PHE A 80 9.73 7.95 1.05
C PHE A 80 8.34 8.52 0.83
N GLY A 81 8.04 8.86 -0.42
CA GLY A 81 6.73 9.35 -0.85
C GLY A 81 5.90 8.26 -1.50
N ILE A 82 4.58 8.42 -1.43
CA ILE A 82 3.59 7.73 -2.27
C ILE A 82 3.20 8.71 -3.37
N TYR A 83 3.44 8.33 -4.61
CA TYR A 83 3.27 9.18 -5.78
C TYR A 83 2.03 8.77 -6.56
N PRO A 84 1.40 9.74 -7.22
CA PRO A 84 0.45 9.42 -8.24
C PRO A 84 1.19 8.98 -9.51
N TYR A 85 0.91 7.78 -10.01
CA TYR A 85 1.69 7.23 -11.13
C TYR A 85 1.42 7.99 -12.44
N ASP A 86 0.17 8.07 -12.86
CA ASP A 86 -0.26 8.62 -14.16
C ASP A 86 -1.62 9.35 -14.10
N ALA A 87 -2.32 9.31 -12.97
CA ALA A 87 -3.68 9.84 -12.82
C ALA A 87 -3.82 11.38 -12.87
N TYR A 88 -2.71 12.12 -13.03
CA TYR A 88 -2.70 13.58 -12.84
C TYR A 88 -2.40 14.32 -14.13
N LYS A 89 -3.05 15.48 -14.27
CA LYS A 89 -3.13 16.24 -15.51
C LYS A 89 -1.82 16.95 -15.85
N THR A 90 -0.94 17.19 -14.88
CA THR A 90 0.32 17.91 -15.10
C THR A 90 1.54 17.13 -14.63
N LYS A 91 2.63 17.24 -15.40
CA LYS A 91 3.94 16.66 -15.04
C LYS A 91 4.46 17.14 -13.69
N SER A 92 4.11 18.36 -13.27
CA SER A 92 4.46 18.90 -11.95
C SER A 92 3.76 18.22 -10.78
N GLU A 93 2.57 17.67 -11.00
CA GLU A 93 1.82 16.92 -9.98
C GLU A 93 2.41 15.51 -9.80
N LEU A 94 2.87 14.88 -10.89
CA LEU A 94 3.54 13.57 -10.86
C LEU A 94 4.88 13.60 -10.11
N LEU A 95 5.52 14.76 -10.00
CA LEU A 95 6.79 14.94 -9.29
C LEU A 95 6.61 15.17 -7.78
N LYS A 96 5.39 15.29 -7.29
CA LYS A 96 5.10 15.52 -5.87
C LYS A 96 4.41 14.31 -5.27
N PRO A 97 4.89 13.82 -4.10
CA PRO A 97 4.21 12.75 -3.41
C PRO A 97 2.86 13.25 -2.88
N MET A 98 1.83 12.42 -3.01
CA MET A 98 0.52 12.62 -2.36
C MET A 98 0.63 12.51 -0.85
N LYS A 99 1.48 11.59 -0.39
CA LYS A 99 1.78 11.38 1.03
C LYS A 99 3.25 11.10 1.20
N VAL A 100 3.84 11.62 2.26
CA VAL A 100 5.20 11.28 2.65
C VAL A 100 5.20 10.52 3.94
N LEU A 101 5.94 9.42 3.96
CA LEU A 101 6.08 8.51 5.08
C LEU A 101 7.51 8.55 5.61
N LYS A 102 7.63 8.46 6.94
CA LYS A 102 8.89 8.38 7.65
C LYS A 102 8.79 7.30 8.72
N GLY A 103 9.60 6.26 8.60
CA GLY A 103 9.60 5.14 9.55
C GLY A 103 9.91 3.83 8.86
N GLU A 104 9.40 2.75 9.45
CA GLU A 104 9.47 1.40 8.92
C GLU A 104 8.05 0.91 8.65
N TYR A 105 7.77 0.57 7.39
CA TYR A 105 6.45 0.14 6.97
C TYR A 105 6.52 -1.24 6.32
N SER A 106 5.78 -2.20 6.87
CA SER A 106 5.43 -3.45 6.19
C SER A 106 4.37 -3.14 5.15
N ILE A 107 4.63 -3.55 3.89
CA ILE A 107 3.73 -3.27 2.78
C ILE A 107 3.05 -4.55 2.34
N TYR A 108 1.72 -4.51 2.33
CA TYR A 108 0.87 -5.60 1.85
C TYR A 108 -0.08 -5.12 0.76
N TYR A 109 -0.61 -6.04 -0.04
CA TYR A 109 -1.63 -5.72 -1.03
C TYR A 109 -2.64 -6.85 -1.24
N TYR A 110 -3.85 -6.47 -1.68
CA TYR A 110 -4.97 -7.38 -1.95
C TYR A 110 -6.09 -6.67 -2.72
N GLU A 111 -6.54 -7.23 -3.85
CA GLU A 111 -7.72 -6.79 -4.61
C GLU A 111 -7.90 -5.26 -4.76
N GLN A 112 -6.92 -4.56 -5.33
CA GLN A 112 -6.90 -3.09 -5.46
C GLN A 112 -6.66 -2.32 -4.15
N HIS A 113 -6.25 -2.99 -3.07
CA HIS A 113 -5.83 -2.34 -1.84
C HIS A 113 -4.33 -2.49 -1.64
N VAL A 114 -3.67 -1.42 -1.18
CA VAL A 114 -2.29 -1.44 -0.70
C VAL A 114 -2.26 -0.89 0.72
N TYR A 115 -1.58 -1.61 1.62
CA TYR A 115 -1.52 -1.31 3.04
C TYR A 115 -0.09 -1.04 3.45
N PHE A 116 0.14 0.11 4.07
CA PHE A 116 1.39 0.50 4.71
C PHE A 116 1.18 0.41 6.22
N MET A 117 1.77 -0.59 6.85
CA MET A 117 1.58 -0.92 8.27
C MET A 117 2.83 -0.61 9.08
N THR A 118 2.66 -0.02 10.27
CA THR A 118 3.75 0.32 11.19
C THR A 118 3.29 0.14 12.64
N TYR A 119 4.20 0.13 13.61
CA TYR A 119 3.93 0.06 15.05
C TYR A 119 4.93 0.88 15.87
#